data_AF-A0A257US35-F1
#
_entry.id   AF-A0A257US35-F1
#
_cell.length_a   1.000
_cell.length_b   1.000
_cell.length_c   1.000
_cell.angle_alpha   90.00
_cell.angle_beta   90.00
_cell.angle_gamma   90.00
#
_symmetry.space_group_name_H-M   'P 1'
#
loop_
_entity.id
_entity.type
_entity.pdbx_description
1 polymer ?
#
loop_
_entity_poly.entity_id
_entity_poly.type
_entity_poly.pdbx_seq_one_letter_code
_entity_poly.pdbx_strand_id
1 'polypeptide(L)'
;MSFDKQCIVRLLDEMPLSTEEDNSETEGIVPEQFAYRIEGAAFAHSQSSAWKIAEGRVTHYLFVTGWACMDVLTAGPPTFTVVTRPQEG
;
A
#
# COMPACT_ATOMS: atom_id res chain seq x y z
N MET A 1 9.50 4.52 -6.53
CA MET A 1 9.31 3.21 -5.90
C MET A 1 9.01 2.20 -6.99
N SER A 2 9.50 0.97 -6.85
CA SER A 2 9.21 -0.13 -7.78
C SER A 2 8.98 -1.45 -7.04
N PHE A 3 8.31 -2.38 -7.72
CA PHE A 3 8.12 -3.77 -7.30
C PHE A 3 8.59 -4.70 -8.43
N ASP A 4 9.13 -5.87 -8.06
CA ASP A 4 9.63 -6.89 -8.97
C ASP A 4 8.69 -8.11 -9.09
N LYS A 5 7.59 -8.11 -8.34
CA LYS A 5 6.53 -9.13 -8.35
C LYS A 5 5.22 -8.54 -8.84
N GLN A 6 4.25 -9.43 -9.10
CA GLN A 6 2.90 -8.97 -9.43
C GLN A 6 2.30 -8.17 -8.27
N CYS A 7 1.55 -7.14 -8.63
CA CYS A 7 0.89 -6.26 -7.69
C CYS A 7 -0.60 -6.18 -8.02
N ILE A 8 -1.43 -6.25 -6.98
CA ILE A 8 -2.79 -5.70 -7.01
C ILE A 8 -2.72 -4.32 -6.37
N VAL A 9 -3.17 -3.30 -7.09
CA VAL A 9 -3.08 -1.90 -6.67
C VAL A 9 -4.46 -1.30 -6.58
N ARG A 10 -4.73 -0.56 -5.50
CA ARG A 10 -5.91 0.29 -5.34
C ARG A 10 -5.46 1.71 -5.02
N LEU A 11 -5.94 2.67 -5.80
CA LEU A 11 -5.72 4.10 -5.58
C LEU A 11 -6.99 4.70 -4.96
N LEU A 12 -6.83 5.46 -3.90
CA LEU A 12 -7.91 6.13 -3.19
C LEU A 12 -7.51 7.58 -2.92
N ASP A 13 -8.47 8.48 -2.98
CA ASP A 13 -8.30 9.81 -2.39
C ASP A 13 -8.21 9.68 -0.85
N GLU A 14 -7.62 10.65 -0.15
CA GLU A 14 -7.49 10.60 1.32
C GLU A 14 -8.85 10.50 2.04
N MET A 15 -9.91 11.08 1.44
CA MET A 15 -11.26 11.11 2.02
C MET A 15 -11.86 9.70 2.22
N PRO A 16 -11.92 8.81 1.20
CA PRO A 16 -12.47 7.46 1.38
C PRO A 16 -11.78 6.62 2.45
N LEU A 17 -10.45 6.73 2.64
CA LEU A 17 -9.73 5.98 3.68
C LEU A 17 -10.15 6.33 5.10
N SER A 18 -10.50 7.60 5.36
CA SER A 18 -10.98 8.01 6.67
C SER A 18 -12.34 7.41 7.06
N THR A 19 -13.06 6.86 6.08
CA THR A 19 -14.40 6.29 6.24
C THR A 19 -14.46 4.78 6.05
N GLU A 20 -13.35 4.12 5.71
CA GLU A 20 -13.29 2.66 5.72
C GLU A 20 -13.31 2.19 7.18
N GLU A 21 -14.37 1.49 7.59
CA GLU A 21 -14.43 0.79 8.88
C GLU A 21 -13.47 -0.41 8.84
N ASP A 22 -12.17 -0.15 8.97
CA ASP A 22 -11.24 -1.20 9.36
C ASP A 22 -11.41 -1.40 10.87
N ASN A 23 -12.04 -2.53 11.24
CA ASN A 23 -12.23 -2.95 12.64
C ASN A 23 -10.90 -3.27 13.37
N SER A 24 -9.76 -2.92 12.79
CA SER A 24 -8.43 -3.08 13.39
C SER A 24 -8.05 -1.84 14.18
N GLU A 25 -7.53 -2.03 15.39
CA GLU A 25 -6.91 -0.96 16.14
C GLU A 25 -5.73 -0.38 15.34
N THR A 26 -5.75 0.94 15.16
CA THR A 26 -4.70 1.66 14.44
C THR A 26 -3.47 1.80 15.33
N GLU A 27 -2.60 0.79 15.32
CA GLU A 27 -1.36 0.77 16.09
C GLU A 27 -0.12 1.07 15.21
N GLY A 28 0.87 1.75 15.78
CA GLY A 28 2.18 1.95 15.14
C GLY A 28 2.23 3.01 14.04
N ILE A 29 1.21 3.87 13.90
CA ILE A 29 1.30 5.04 13.00
C ILE A 29 2.27 6.05 13.58
N VAL A 30 3.32 6.36 12.81
CA VAL A 30 4.29 7.40 13.09
C VAL A 30 4.01 8.60 12.17
N PRO A 31 3.87 9.83 12.69
CA PRO A 31 3.71 11.01 11.86
C PRO A 31 4.81 11.12 10.80
N GLU A 32 4.48 11.73 9.66
CA GLU A 32 5.43 12.02 8.56
C GLU A 32 6.06 10.78 7.89
N GLN A 33 5.49 9.58 8.10
CA GLN A 33 5.81 8.39 7.31
C GLN A 33 4.90 8.30 6.08
N PHE A 34 5.50 8.00 4.92
CA PHE A 34 4.80 7.88 3.65
C PHE A 34 4.44 6.43 3.28
N ALA A 35 4.95 5.43 4.01
CA ALA A 35 4.78 4.02 3.70
C ALA A 35 4.58 3.19 4.97
N TYR A 36 3.57 2.33 4.96
CA TYR A 36 3.19 1.45 6.08
C TYR A 36 3.00 0.02 5.59
N ARG A 37 3.26 -0.95 6.46
CA ARG A 37 2.79 -2.32 6.29
C ARG A 37 1.48 -2.48 7.05
N ILE A 38 0.44 -2.93 6.34
CA ILE A 38 -0.90 -3.07 6.90
C ILE A 38 -1.24 -4.56 7.08
N GLU A 39 -1.98 -4.87 8.13
CA GLU A 39 -2.53 -6.19 8.40
C GLU A 39 -4.03 -6.05 8.68
N GLY A 40 -4.84 -7.03 8.28
CA GLY A 40 -6.28 -7.06 8.60
C GLY A 40 -7.20 -6.18 7.75
N ALA A 41 -6.67 -5.41 6.78
CA ALA A 41 -7.49 -4.50 5.97
C ALA A 41 -8.55 -5.23 5.13
N ALA A 42 -9.76 -4.66 5.04
CA ALA A 42 -10.85 -5.20 4.23
C ALA A 42 -10.47 -5.38 2.75
N PHE A 43 -9.70 -4.43 2.20
CA PHE A 43 -9.13 -4.53 0.86
C PHE A 43 -8.31 -5.82 0.69
N ALA A 44 -7.40 -6.08 1.64
CA ALA A 44 -6.57 -7.27 1.62
C ALA A 44 -7.42 -8.54 1.69
N HIS A 45 -8.42 -8.58 2.56
CA HIS A 45 -9.33 -9.72 2.69
C HIS A 45 -10.16 -9.99 1.44
N SER A 46 -10.63 -8.95 0.75
CA SER A 46 -11.47 -9.08 -0.45
C SER A 46 -10.75 -9.70 -1.65
N GLN A 47 -9.40 -9.70 -1.69
CA GLN A 47 -8.66 -10.27 -2.81
C GLN A 47 -8.70 -11.80 -2.85
N SER A 48 -8.70 -12.34 -4.07
CA SER A 48 -8.77 -13.78 -4.37
C SER A 48 -7.78 -14.62 -3.57
N SER A 49 -8.30 -15.63 -2.87
CA SER A 49 -7.49 -16.61 -2.15
C SER A 49 -6.59 -17.44 -3.07
N ALA A 50 -7.09 -17.80 -4.27
CA ALA A 50 -6.32 -18.55 -5.25
C ALA A 50 -5.09 -17.76 -5.74
N TRP A 51 -5.25 -16.45 -5.97
CA TRP A 51 -4.14 -15.58 -6.36
C TRP A 51 -3.10 -15.48 -5.22
N LYS A 52 -3.55 -15.27 -3.98
CA LYS A 52 -2.67 -15.25 -2.80
C LYS A 52 -1.87 -16.56 -2.67
N ILE A 53 -2.52 -17.71 -2.88
CA ILE A 53 -1.85 -19.02 -2.83
C ILE A 53 -0.80 -19.14 -3.95
N ALA A 54 -1.12 -18.71 -5.17
CA ALA A 54 -0.21 -18.79 -6.31
C ALA A 54 1.03 -17.90 -6.15
N GLU A 55 0.86 -16.67 -5.64
CA GLU A 55 1.96 -15.73 -5.40
C GLU A 55 2.72 -16.01 -4.09
N GLY A 56 2.11 -16.75 -3.16
CA GLY A 56 2.69 -17.08 -1.86
C GLY A 56 2.41 -16.03 -0.78
N ARG A 57 3.42 -15.66 0.01
CA ARG A 57 3.22 -14.75 1.15
C ARG A 57 3.05 -13.31 0.67
N VAL A 58 1.81 -12.92 0.38
CA VAL A 58 1.45 -11.55 0.00
C VAL A 58 1.48 -10.62 1.23
N THR A 59 2.09 -9.45 1.05
CA THR A 59 2.13 -8.34 2.01
C THR A 59 1.34 -7.16 1.49
N HIS A 60 0.65 -6.45 2.37
CA HIS A 60 -0.08 -5.22 2.07
C HIS A 60 0.76 -4.01 2.50
N TYR A 61 1.04 -3.13 1.54
CA TYR A 61 1.66 -1.82 1.77
C TYR A 61 0.65 -0.71 1.51
N LEU A 62 0.57 0.27 2.41
CA LEU A 62 -0.15 1.51 2.22
C LEU A 62 0.86 2.65 2.02
N PHE A 63 0.78 3.33 0.89
CA PHE A 63 1.55 4.53 0.62
C PHE A 63 0.65 5.75 0.77
N VAL A 64 1.02 6.66 1.66
CA VAL A 64 0.30 7.92 1.89
C VAL A 64 1.06 9.02 1.17
N THR A 65 0.38 9.67 0.22
CA THR A 65 0.84 10.88 -0.45
C THR A 65 -0.12 12.00 -0.10
N GLY A 66 0.30 13.27 -0.16
CA GLY A 66 -0.51 14.37 0.38
C GLY A 66 -1.87 14.66 -0.28
N TRP A 67 -2.33 13.82 -1.21
CA TRP A 67 -3.65 13.92 -1.86
C TRP A 67 -4.34 12.56 -2.05
N ALA A 68 -3.58 11.47 -1.97
CA ALA A 68 -4.07 10.13 -2.27
C ALA A 68 -3.28 9.10 -1.50
N CYS A 69 -3.89 7.96 -1.25
CA CYS A 69 -3.18 6.79 -0.79
C CYS A 69 -3.26 5.66 -1.82
N MET A 70 -2.25 4.80 -1.76
CA MET A 70 -2.12 3.67 -2.65
C MET A 70 -1.92 2.41 -1.82
N ASP A 71 -2.89 1.51 -1.89
CA ASP A 71 -2.75 0.15 -1.39
C ASP A 71 -2.07 -0.71 -2.44
N VAL A 72 -1.09 -1.48 -2.01
CA VAL A 72 -0.40 -2.47 -2.85
C VAL A 72 -0.35 -3.79 -2.12
N LEU A 73 -0.86 -4.84 -2.77
CA LEU A 73 -0.66 -6.22 -2.38
C LEU A 73 0.33 -6.89 -3.30
N THR A 74 1.39 -7.45 -2.75
CA THR A 74 2.42 -8.14 -3.52
C THR A 74 3.21 -9.13 -2.67
N ALA A 75 3.86 -10.13 -3.30
CA ALA A 75 4.76 -11.07 -2.62
C ALA A 75 6.19 -10.54 -2.43
N GLY A 76 6.53 -9.39 -3.04
CA GLY A 76 7.87 -8.79 -2.97
C GLY A 76 7.93 -7.50 -2.14
N PRO A 77 9.07 -7.16 -1.53
CA PRO A 77 9.24 -5.87 -0.88
C PRO A 77 9.37 -4.72 -1.91
N PRO A 78 8.92 -3.50 -1.60
CA PRO A 78 9.17 -2.34 -2.45
C PRO A 78 10.66 -1.95 -2.43
N THR A 79 11.15 -1.43 -3.56
CA THR A 79 12.44 -0.72 -3.62
C THR A 79 12.19 0.77 -3.78
N PHE A 80 12.96 1.58 -3.04
CA PHE A 80 12.89 3.05 -3.10
C PHE A 80 14.16 3.63 -3.70
N THR A 81 13.97 4.63 -4.55
CA THR A 81 15.05 5.41 -5.17
C THR A 81 14.67 6.87 -5.05
N VAL A 82 15.57 7.69 -4.50
CA VAL A 82 15.43 9.14 -4.48
C VAL A 82 15.82 9.66 -5.86
N VAL A 83 14.90 10.36 -6.53
CA VAL A 83 15.15 10.98 -7.83
C VAL A 83 15.34 12.48 -7.66
N THR A 84 16.37 13.03 -8.29
CA THR A 84 16.54 14.48 -8.38
C THR A 84 15.51 15.03 -9.35
N ARG A 85 14.87 16.15 -8.99
CA ARG A 85 13.97 16.85 -9.91
C ARG A 85 14.78 17.28 -11.15
N PRO A 86 14.37 16.94 -12.39
CA PRO A 86 14.99 17.49 -13.58
C PRO A 86 14.95 19.01 -13.50
N GLN A 87 16.04 19.69 -13.84
CA GLN A 87 15.99 21.13 -14.01
C GLN A 87 15.11 21.43 -15.22
N GLU A 88 13.94 22.03 -15.00
CA GLU A 88 13.16 22.62 -16.08
C GLU A 88 13.97 23.82 -16.60
N GLY A 89 14.40 23.73 -17.87
CA GLY A 89 15.08 24.81 -18.58
C GLY A 89 14.13 25.79 -19.23
#